data_AF-A0A2I0WU46-F1
#
_entry.id   AF-A0A2I0WU46-F1
#
_cell.length_a   1.000
_cell.length_b   1.000
_cell.length_c   1.000
_cell.angle_alpha   90.00
_cell.angle_beta   90.00
_cell.angle_gamma   90.00
#
_symmetry.space_group_name_H-M   'P 1'
#
loop_
_entity.id
_entity.type
_entity.pdbx_description
1 polymer ?
#
loop_
_entity_poly.entity_id
_entity_poly.type
_entity_poly.pdbx_seq_one_letter_code
_entity_poly.pdbx_strand_id
1 'polypeptide(L)'
;MVSEIFPLKTRGRGISLAVLVNFGSNALVTFAFSPLKERLGPENLFLLFGVVALLSLVFILFKVPETKGLSLEEIEYKILK
;
A
#
# COMPACT_ATOMS: atom_id res chain seq x y z
N MET A 1 5.14 -6.91 -9.45
CA MET A 1 3.94 -6.67 -8.61
C MET A 1 3.38 -5.26 -8.76
N VAL A 2 3.92 -4.19 -8.13
CA VAL A 2 3.31 -2.83 -8.23
C VAL A 2 3.27 -2.28 -9.66
N SER A 3 4.28 -2.58 -10.48
CA SER A 3 4.39 -2.08 -11.86
C SER A 3 3.35 -2.65 -12.81
N GLU A 4 2.78 -3.82 -12.51
CA GLU A 4 1.80 -4.52 -13.35
C GLU A 4 0.42 -3.85 -13.30
N ILE A 5 0.11 -3.17 -12.19
CA ILE A 5 -1.18 -2.50 -11.97
C ILE A 5 -1.25 -1.16 -12.72
N PHE A 6 -0.13 -0.62 -13.18
CA PHE A 6 -0.10 0.65 -13.88
C PHE A 6 -0.03 0.46 -15.41
N PRO A 7 -0.90 1.15 -16.19
CA PRO A 7 -0.84 1.16 -17.64
C PRO A 7 0.53 1.58 -18.15
N LEU A 8 0.98 1.00 -19.27
CA LEU A 8 2.32 1.23 -19.83
C LEU A 8 2.67 2.71 -19.95
N LYS A 9 1.71 3.53 -20.42
CA LYS A 9 1.88 4.98 -20.66
C LYS A 9 2.12 5.80 -19.39
N THR A 10 1.58 5.37 -18.24
CA THR A 10 1.65 6.12 -16.96
C THR A 10 2.46 5.39 -15.90
N ARG A 11 2.96 4.19 -16.19
CA ARG A 11 3.69 3.30 -15.27
C ARG A 11 4.81 4.01 -14.53
N GLY A 12 5.66 4.75 -15.23
CA GLY A 12 6.76 5.47 -14.59
C GLY A 12 6.28 6.43 -13.49
N ARG A 13 5.23 7.21 -13.77
CA ARG A 13 4.64 8.15 -12.79
C ARG A 13 3.96 7.42 -11.64
N GLY A 14 3.21 6.36 -11.94
CA GLY A 14 2.52 5.55 -10.93
C GLY A 14 3.50 4.89 -9.95
N ILE A 15 4.60 4.34 -10.47
CA ILE A 15 5.66 3.74 -9.64
C ILE A 15 6.34 4.81 -8.78
N SER A 16 6.70 5.97 -9.33
CA SER A 16 7.34 7.04 -8.54
C SER A 16 6.46 7.52 -7.39
N LEU A 17 5.14 7.64 -7.61
CA LEU A 17 4.19 7.95 -6.54
C LEU A 17 4.09 6.83 -5.51
N ALA A 18 4.04 5.57 -5.93
CA ALA A 18 4.00 4.44 -5.01
C ALA A 18 5.26 4.39 -4.12
N VAL A 19 6.43 4.66 -4.70
CA VAL A 19 7.70 4.76 -3.97
C VAL A 19 7.67 5.94 -2.99
N LEU A 20 7.22 7.12 -3.43
CA LEU A 20 7.10 8.30 -2.56
C LEU A 20 6.18 8.02 -1.37
N VAL A 21 5.02 7.42 -1.61
CA VAL A 21 4.06 7.06 -0.55
C VAL A 21 4.67 6.02 0.41
N ASN A 22 5.40 5.04 -0.11
CA ASN A 22 6.07 4.02 0.71
C ASN A 22 7.10 4.66 1.66
N PHE A 23 8.04 5.45 1.12
CA PHE A 23 9.05 6.12 1.92
C PHE A 23 8.46 7.17 2.85
N GLY A 24 7.47 7.94 2.38
CA GLY A 24 6.76 8.93 3.19
C GLY A 24 6.02 8.30 4.36
N SER A 25 5.35 7.16 4.15
CA SER A 25 4.69 6.41 5.22
C SER A 25 5.70 5.85 6.23
N ASN A 26 6.83 5.33 5.74
CA ASN A 26 7.89 4.83 6.63
C ASN A 26 8.49 5.95 7.49
N ALA A 27 8.75 7.12 6.90
CA ALA A 27 9.21 8.30 7.62
C ALA A 27 8.17 8.76 8.66
N LEU A 28 6.89 8.83 8.26
CA LEU A 28 5.79 9.20 9.16
C LEU A 28 5.72 8.26 10.37
N VAL A 29 5.74 6.95 10.14
CA VAL A 29 5.72 5.96 11.22
C VAL A 29 6.95 6.12 12.11
N THR A 30 8.14 6.27 11.54
CA THR A 30 9.39 6.46 12.30
C THR A 30 9.32 7.67 13.23
N PHE A 31 8.85 8.82 12.74
CA PHE A 31 8.73 10.03 13.55
C PHE A 31 7.57 9.96 14.55
N ALA A 32 6.47 9.32 14.19
CA ALA A 32 5.29 9.20 15.05
C ALA A 32 5.42 8.10 16.12
N PHE A 33 6.31 7.13 15.93
CA PHE A 33 6.40 5.96 16.81
C PHE A 33 6.72 6.33 18.25
N SER A 34 7.78 7.12 18.49
CA SER A 34 8.17 7.52 19.86
C SER A 34 7.07 8.32 20.59
N PRO A 35 6.51 9.41 20.02
CA PRO A 35 5.48 10.18 20.71
C PRO A 35 4.16 9.39 20.88
N LEU A 36 3.80 8.50 19.96
CA LEU A 36 2.63 7.64 20.13
C LEU A 36 2.85 6.58 21.21
N LYS A 37 4.05 5.99 21.27
CA LYS A 37 4.41 5.01 22.29
C LYS A 37 4.34 5.60 23.70
N GLU A 38 4.82 6.83 23.88
CA GLU A 38 4.76 7.52 25.17
C GLU A 38 3.32 7.86 25.60
N ARG A 39 2.45 8.21 24.65
CA ARG A 39 1.06 8.61 24.94
C ARG A 39 0.11 7.43 25.13
N LEU A 40 0.25 6.38 24.32
CA LEU A 40 -0.69 5.26 24.26
C LEU A 40 -0.19 4.03 25.02
N GLY A 41 1.11 3.95 25.30
CA GLY A 41 1.76 2.73 25.77
C GLY A 41 2.04 1.74 24.61
N PRO A 42 2.97 0.80 24.80
CA PRO A 42 3.39 -0.11 23.74
C PRO A 42 2.27 -1.06 23.29
N GLU A 43 1.47 -1.58 24.21
CA GLU A 43 0.37 -2.51 23.93
C GLU A 43 -0.70 -1.92 22.99
N ASN A 44 -1.18 -0.71 23.29
CA ASN A 44 -2.18 -0.03 22.47
C ASN A 44 -1.60 0.41 21.13
N LEU A 45 -0.31 0.75 21.06
CA LEU A 45 0.36 1.08 19.82
C LEU A 45 0.44 -0.11 18.86
N PHE A 46 0.77 -1.31 19.36
CA PHE A 46 0.77 -2.51 18.54
C PHE A 46 -0.63 -2.92 18.10
N LEU A 47 -1.64 -2.75 18.96
CA LEU A 47 -3.05 -2.93 18.60
C LEU A 47 -3.48 -1.97 17.48
N LEU A 48 -3.09 -0.68 17.57
CA LEU A 48 -3.34 0.31 16.52
C LEU A 48 -2.74 -0.14 15.17
N PHE A 49 -1.48 -0.56 15.16
CA PHE A 49 -0.85 -1.08 13.94
C PHE A 49 -1.54 -2.35 13.42
N GLY A 50 -2.02 -3.22 14.31
CA GLY A 50 -2.83 -4.38 13.95
C GLY A 50 -4.14 -4.00 13.27
N VAL A 51 -4.86 -3.00 13.78
CA VAL A 51 -6.08 -2.47 13.14
C VAL A 51 -5.77 -1.88 11.78
N VAL A 52 -4.70 -1.09 11.64
CA VAL A 52 -4.27 -0.54 10.35
C VAL A 52 -3.96 -1.67 9.37
N ALA A 53 -3.25 -2.73 9.79
CA ALA A 53 -2.95 -3.89 8.96
C ALA A 53 -4.22 -4.63 8.50
N LEU A 54 -5.20 -4.81 9.39
CA LEU A 54 -6.50 -5.40 9.02
C LEU A 54 -7.26 -4.55 8.00
N LEU A 55 -7.28 -3.23 8.18
CA LEU A 55 -7.88 -2.31 7.21
C LEU A 55 -7.17 -2.38 5.86
N SER A 56 -5.83 -2.44 5.85
CA SER A 56 -5.05 -2.66 4.63
C SER A 56 -5.37 -3.99 3.97
N LEU A 57 -5.54 -5.07 4.73
CA LEU A 57 -5.93 -6.38 4.19
C LEU A 57 -7.30 -6.32 3.53
N VAL A 58 -8.30 -5.74 4.20
CA VAL A 58 -9.65 -5.54 3.64
C VAL A 58 -9.56 -4.73 2.35
N PHE A 59 -8.82 -3.61 2.35
CA PHE A 59 -8.63 -2.80 1.15
C PHE A 59 -8.02 -3.62 0.00
N ILE A 60 -6.96 -4.40 0.27
CA ILE A 60 -6.31 -5.24 -0.74
C ILE A 60 -7.31 -6.23 -1.33
N LEU A 61 -8.07 -6.94 -0.49
CA LEU A 61 -9.03 -7.96 -0.95
C LEU A 61 -10.15 -7.40 -1.84
N PHE A 62 -10.61 -6.17 -1.58
CA PHE A 62 -11.74 -5.58 -2.31
C PHE A 62 -11.35 -4.63 -3.43
N LYS A 63 -10.17 -4.00 -3.38
CA LYS A 63 -9.77 -2.92 -4.29
C LYS A 63 -8.56 -3.23 -5.15
N VAL A 64 -7.69 -4.15 -4.73
CA VAL A 64 -6.51 -4.50 -5.51
C VAL A 64 -6.86 -5.68 -6.41
N PRO A 65 -6.78 -5.53 -7.75
CA PRO A 65 -7.06 -6.63 -8.66
C PRO A 65 -5.97 -7.70 -8.53
N GLU A 66 -6.38 -8.96 -8.44
CA GLU A 66 -5.45 -10.08 -8.52
C GLU A 66 -4.83 -10.14 -9.93
N THR A 67 -3.49 -10.12 -9.98
CA THR A 67 -2.68 -10.17 -11.20
C THR A 67 -1.99 -11.51 -11.41
N LYS A 68 -2.04 -12.42 -10.43
CA LYS A 68 -1.37 -13.71 -10.49
C LYS A 68 -1.91 -14.57 -11.64
N GLY A 69 -1.00 -15.06 -12.48
CA GLY A 69 -1.30 -15.97 -13.58
C GLY A 69 -1.90 -15.29 -14.82
N LEU A 70 -1.98 -13.95 -14.84
CA LEU A 70 -2.41 -13.17 -16.00
C LEU A 70 -1.21 -12.63 -16.78
N SER A 71 -1.36 -12.50 -18.10
CA SER A 71 -0.41 -11.76 -18.93
C SER A 71 -0.51 -10.26 -18.67
N LEU A 72 0.53 -9.50 -19.01
CA LEU A 72 0.52 -8.03 -18.87
C LEU A 72 -0.62 -7.37 -19.68
N GLU A 73 -0.97 -7.95 -20.84
CA GLU A 73 -2.04 -7.45 -21.71
C GLU A 73 -3.43 -7.70 -21.09
N GLU A 74 -3.63 -8.85 -20.46
CA GLU A 74 -4.87 -9.20 -19.74
C GLU A 74 -5.07 -8.29 -18.52
N ILE A 75 -4.00 -7.97 -17.79
CA ILE A 75 -4.03 -7.04 -16.66
C ILE A 75 -4.38 -5.63 -17.15
N GLU A 76 -3.75 -5.16 -18.22
CA GLU A 76 -4.02 -3.83 -18.78
C GLU A 76 -5.47 -3.71 -19.29
N TYR A 77 -6.01 -4.73 -19.97
CA TYR A 77 -7.42 -4.77 -20.35
C TYR A 77 -8.36 -4.75 -19.13
N LYS A 78 -8.03 -5.50 -18.07
CA LYS A 78 -8.85 -5.56 -16.84
C LYS A 78 -8.85 -4.25 -16.05
N ILE A 79 -7.80 -3.43 -16.18
CA ILE A 79 -7.64 -2.15 -15.48
C ILE A 79 -8.18 -0.96 -16.30
N LEU A 80 -8.11 -1.03 -17.63
CA LEU A 80 -8.57 0.04 -18.54
C LEU A 80 -10.05 -0.08 -18.96
N LYS A 81 -10.74 -1.14 -18.54
CA LYS A 81 -12.18 -1.33 -18.76
C LYS A 81 -13.01 -0.53 -17.77
#